data_AF-A0AA44ZHE2-F1
#
_entry.id   AF-A0AA44ZHE2-F1
#
_cell.length_a   1.000
_cell.length_b   1.000
_cell.length_c   1.000
_cell.angle_alpha   90.00
_cell.angle_beta   90.00
_cell.angle_gamma   90.00
#
_symmetry.space_group_name_H-M   'P 1'
#
loop_
_entity.id
_entity.type
_entity.pdbx_description
1 polymer ?
#
loop_
_entity_poly.entity_id
_entity_poly.type
_entity_poly.pdbx_seq_one_letter_code
_entity_poly.pdbx_strand_id
1 'polypeptide(L)'
;MEFAKQRYIIKPGAIHVAQQFDLKVTTKQSPFSDGYDMARAALALGDKVNQKLTEDDEQFQQWEEFKAHELLLKQHLQKETGRKHHLVWGEYEILSSENDRFKNIGSLTSSGDDGFFMHTKQGIRMWEGNNNKKNGPRWPGIRYGLTLSNELFGMAMSDNPYAQSRLLQIEKQMSEIEKFFETVKKQVHAQIDSLAAAGMKITLIQNNNPVHIRLNVLRAYGFKLVKLLRDYDSFVCAVKTLNIKGMMANKQCNDTLYNGGRMMRKLLNDLYIAVMETRAIKSIRRDSLLDPEQLSKLKSAVEQEILPRIPLSVWVYESQPSLVYIQRKMNQEDLNKLVDIVRDNGLSG
;
A
#
# COMPACT_ATOMS: atom_id res chain seq x y z
N MET A 1 -6.88 -33.77 21.07
CA MET A 1 -6.88 -32.38 21.56
C MET A 1 -5.43 -31.94 21.59
N GLU A 2 -5.03 -30.99 20.75
CA GLU A 2 -3.71 -30.37 20.88
C GLU A 2 -3.71 -29.53 22.16
N PHE A 3 -2.87 -29.90 23.13
CA PHE A 3 -2.66 -29.07 24.31
C PHE A 3 -1.95 -27.78 23.89
N ALA A 4 -2.32 -26.66 24.51
CA ALA A 4 -1.65 -25.39 24.29
C ALA A 4 -0.19 -25.51 24.77
N LYS A 5 0.76 -25.56 23.84
CA LYS A 5 2.19 -25.65 24.16
C LYS A 5 2.65 -24.46 25.00
N GLN A 6 3.48 -24.71 26.01
CA GLN A 6 4.15 -23.68 26.77
C GLN A 6 5.20 -22.98 25.90
N ARG A 7 5.16 -21.66 25.79
CA ARG A 7 6.01 -20.90 24.86
C ARG A 7 7.10 -20.15 25.62
N TYR A 8 8.34 -20.30 25.17
CA TYR A 8 9.50 -19.59 25.70
C TYR A 8 10.12 -18.73 24.61
N ILE A 9 10.49 -17.48 24.94
CA ILE A 9 11.08 -16.54 24.00
C ILE A 9 12.54 -16.39 24.36
N ILE A 10 13.43 -16.89 23.49
CA ILE A 10 14.87 -16.91 23.73
C ILE A 10 15.56 -16.39 22.48
N LYS A 11 16.38 -15.34 22.64
CA LYS A 11 17.12 -14.76 21.52
C LYS A 11 18.12 -15.79 20.95
N PRO A 12 18.40 -15.78 19.63
CA PRO A 12 19.41 -16.66 19.06
C PRO A 12 20.77 -16.49 19.75
N GLY A 13 21.41 -17.61 20.08
CA GLY A 13 22.71 -17.66 20.75
C GLY A 13 22.74 -17.21 22.22
N ALA A 14 21.59 -17.01 22.88
CA ALA A 14 21.54 -16.57 24.27
C ALA A 14 22.02 -17.62 25.29
N ILE A 15 21.97 -18.91 24.93
CA ILE A 15 22.41 -20.02 25.78
C ILE A 15 23.85 -20.36 25.37
N HIS A 16 24.80 -20.06 26.26
CA HIS A 16 26.20 -20.40 26.04
C HIS A 16 26.44 -21.91 26.20
N VAL A 17 27.04 -22.52 25.18
CA VAL A 17 27.46 -23.93 25.17
C VAL A 17 28.98 -23.97 25.28
N ALA A 18 29.49 -24.46 26.40
CA ALA A 18 30.93 -24.54 26.68
C ALA A 18 31.57 -25.84 26.17
N GLN A 19 30.77 -26.90 26.01
CA GLN A 19 31.21 -28.20 25.53
C GLN A 19 31.21 -28.23 23.99
N GLN A 20 32.19 -28.92 23.39
CA GLN A 20 32.26 -29.08 21.96
C GLN A 20 31.52 -30.36 21.55
N PHE A 21 30.47 -30.22 20.74
CA PHE A 21 29.67 -31.32 20.19
C PHE A 21 29.90 -31.45 18.68
N ASP A 22 29.77 -32.66 18.13
CA ASP A 22 29.81 -32.89 16.68
C ASP A 22 28.41 -32.71 16.06
N LEU A 23 28.00 -31.44 15.93
CA LEU A 23 26.62 -31.09 15.60
C LEU A 23 26.21 -31.53 14.19
N LYS A 24 25.31 -32.51 14.10
CA LYS A 24 24.71 -32.94 12.82
C LYS A 24 23.62 -31.99 12.31
N VAL A 25 22.99 -31.22 13.19
CA VAL A 25 21.86 -30.33 12.86
C VAL A 25 22.05 -28.95 13.47
N THR A 26 22.09 -27.92 12.61
CA THR A 26 22.28 -26.53 13.04
C THR A 26 21.32 -25.56 12.37
N THR A 27 21.05 -24.44 13.05
CA THR A 27 20.22 -23.35 12.55
C THR A 27 20.67 -22.00 13.12
N LYS A 28 20.62 -20.95 12.28
CA LYS A 28 20.98 -19.58 12.68
C LYS A 28 20.01 -18.97 13.71
N GLN A 29 18.81 -19.55 13.86
CA GLN A 29 17.81 -19.12 14.83
C GLN A 29 17.88 -19.91 16.15
N SER A 30 18.92 -20.72 16.33
CA SER A 30 19.09 -21.55 17.52
C SER A 30 19.25 -20.67 18.76
N PRO A 31 18.59 -21.00 19.89
CA PRO A 31 18.85 -20.33 21.15
C PRO A 31 20.25 -20.63 21.71
N PHE A 32 20.94 -21.66 21.19
CA PHE A 32 22.26 -22.09 21.64
C PHE A 32 23.39 -21.42 20.84
N SER A 33 24.50 -21.08 21.51
CA SER A 33 25.62 -20.35 20.90
C SER A 33 26.37 -21.15 19.83
N ASP A 34 26.29 -22.47 19.88
CA ASP A 34 26.88 -23.40 18.91
C ASP A 34 25.96 -23.65 17.69
N GLY A 35 24.73 -23.12 17.72
CA GLY A 35 23.78 -23.22 16.62
C GLY A 35 22.93 -24.49 16.63
N TYR A 36 22.94 -25.31 17.68
CA TYR A 36 22.23 -26.59 17.71
C TYR A 36 20.72 -26.48 17.41
N ASP A 37 20.22 -27.25 16.45
CA ASP A 37 18.80 -27.27 16.08
C ASP A 37 18.04 -28.37 16.82
N MET A 38 17.55 -28.04 18.02
CA MET A 38 16.81 -28.95 18.89
C MET A 38 15.53 -29.49 18.21
N ALA A 39 14.87 -28.72 17.36
CA ALA A 39 13.65 -29.17 16.68
C ALA A 39 13.94 -30.24 15.62
N ARG A 40 14.99 -30.04 14.81
CA ARG A 40 15.44 -31.06 13.85
C ARG A 40 16.01 -32.30 14.53
N ALA A 41 16.77 -32.13 15.62
CA ALA A 41 17.29 -33.25 16.40
C ALA A 41 16.15 -34.12 16.96
N ALA A 42 15.10 -33.49 17.49
CA ALA A 42 13.96 -34.23 18.00
C ALA A 42 13.18 -34.98 16.92
N LEU A 43 13.07 -34.44 15.70
CA LEU A 43 12.45 -35.15 14.57
C LEU A 43 13.23 -36.43 14.21
N ALA A 44 14.56 -36.40 14.30
CA ALA A 44 15.39 -37.57 14.03
C ALA A 44 15.27 -38.66 15.12
N LEU A 45 15.08 -38.24 16.37
CA LEU A 45 14.94 -39.13 17.54
C LEU A 45 13.49 -39.65 17.75
N GLY A 46 12.48 -38.96 17.22
CA GLY A 46 11.07 -39.36 17.34
C GLY A 46 10.61 -39.52 18.79
N ASP A 47 9.94 -40.64 19.11
CA ASP A 47 9.43 -40.92 20.46
C ASP A 47 10.56 -41.14 21.49
N LYS A 48 11.77 -41.45 21.03
CA LYS A 48 12.92 -41.72 21.91
C LYS A 48 13.42 -40.46 22.64
N VAL A 49 13.03 -39.26 22.18
CA VAL A 49 13.39 -37.98 22.83
C VAL A 49 12.95 -37.93 24.30
N ASN A 50 11.78 -38.51 24.59
CA ASN A 50 11.20 -38.51 25.94
C ASN A 50 11.53 -39.78 26.73
N GLN A 51 12.24 -40.74 26.14
CA GLN A 51 12.62 -42.01 26.76
C GLN A 51 14.06 -41.94 27.29
N LYS A 52 14.41 -42.88 28.18
CA LYS A 52 15.78 -43.07 28.64
C LYS A 52 16.43 -44.16 27.78
N LEU A 53 17.41 -43.78 26.95
CA LEU A 53 18.17 -44.70 26.13
C LEU A 53 19.39 -45.26 26.88
N THR A 54 19.84 -46.44 26.46
CA THR A 54 21.06 -47.12 26.91
C THR A 54 22.17 -46.98 25.85
N GLU A 55 23.43 -47.12 26.26
CA GLU A 55 24.62 -46.93 25.41
C GLU A 55 24.66 -47.85 24.17
N ASP A 56 23.90 -48.95 24.20
CA ASP A 56 23.79 -49.92 23.10
C ASP A 56 22.93 -49.45 21.91
N ASP A 57 22.17 -48.34 22.03
CA ASP A 57 21.34 -47.82 20.94
C ASP A 57 22.16 -46.98 19.95
N GLU A 58 22.00 -47.23 18.65
CA GLU A 58 22.70 -46.48 17.58
C GLU A 58 22.47 -44.96 17.63
N GLN A 59 21.36 -44.51 18.23
CA GLN A 59 21.01 -43.10 18.37
C GLN A 59 21.38 -42.49 19.73
N PHE A 60 22.05 -43.25 20.61
CA PHE A 60 22.39 -42.82 21.97
C PHE A 60 23.17 -41.51 22.01
N GLN A 61 24.20 -41.34 21.16
CA GLN A 61 24.99 -40.11 21.08
C GLN A 61 24.13 -38.87 20.73
N GLN A 62 23.21 -39.01 19.77
CA GLN A 62 22.32 -37.90 19.36
C GLN A 62 21.32 -37.55 20.46
N TRP A 63 20.88 -38.54 21.23
CA TRP A 63 20.02 -38.32 22.39
C TRP A 63 20.77 -37.68 23.56
N GLU A 64 22.02 -38.07 23.81
CA GLU A 64 22.87 -37.46 24.82
C GLU A 64 23.11 -35.98 24.51
N GLU A 65 23.45 -35.65 23.26
CA GLU A 65 23.53 -34.28 22.77
C GLU A 65 22.22 -33.51 23.01
N PHE A 66 21.08 -34.10 22.66
CA PHE A 66 19.77 -33.49 22.87
C PHE A 66 19.51 -33.18 24.36
N LYS A 67 19.82 -34.13 25.24
CA LYS A 67 19.62 -33.98 26.69
C LYS A 67 20.60 -32.99 27.32
N ALA A 68 21.83 -32.90 26.83
CA ALA A 68 22.77 -31.86 27.23
C ALA A 68 22.22 -30.46 26.91
N HIS A 69 21.69 -30.25 25.70
CA HIS A 69 21.08 -28.99 25.31
C HIS A 69 19.76 -28.70 26.04
N GLU A 70 18.94 -29.71 26.32
CA GLU A 70 17.73 -29.60 27.15
C GLU A 70 18.05 -29.17 28.58
N LEU A 71 19.17 -29.66 29.14
CA LEU A 71 19.66 -29.26 30.45
C LEU A 71 20.12 -27.79 30.46
N LEU A 72 20.87 -27.36 29.45
CA LEU A 72 21.29 -25.95 29.31
C LEU A 72 20.08 -25.01 29.18
N LEU A 73 19.06 -25.43 28.43
CA LEU A 73 17.79 -24.72 28.33
C LEU A 73 17.07 -24.61 29.69
N LYS A 74 16.99 -25.72 30.45
CA LYS A 74 16.41 -25.71 31.81
C LYS A 74 17.15 -24.74 32.74
N GLN A 75 18.48 -24.76 32.71
CA GLN A 75 19.31 -23.86 33.51
C GLN A 75 19.11 -22.39 33.13
N HIS A 76 19.06 -22.09 31.84
CA HIS A 76 18.80 -20.75 31.34
C HIS A 76 17.43 -20.24 31.78
N LEU A 77 16.37 -21.03 31.58
CA LEU A 77 15.01 -20.68 32.00
C LEU A 77 14.88 -20.51 33.51
N GLN A 78 15.57 -21.35 34.30
CA GLN A 78 15.60 -21.20 35.75
C GLN A 78 16.29 -19.90 36.18
N LYS A 79 17.37 -19.51 35.50
CA LYS A 79 18.07 -18.24 35.76
C LYS A 79 17.19 -17.03 35.42
N GLU A 80 16.44 -17.08 34.32
CA GLU A 80 15.58 -15.96 33.91
C GLU A 80 14.30 -15.84 34.75
N THR A 81 13.67 -16.96 35.10
CA THR A 81 12.34 -16.95 35.74
C THR A 81 12.35 -17.22 37.24
N GLY A 82 13.49 -17.65 37.80
CA GLY A 82 13.63 -18.04 39.21
C GLY A 82 12.94 -19.35 39.60
N ARG A 83 12.38 -20.12 38.64
CA ARG A 83 11.62 -21.36 38.89
C ARG A 83 12.25 -22.55 38.19
N LYS A 84 12.12 -23.75 38.77
CA LYS A 84 12.49 -24.99 38.08
C LYS A 84 11.43 -25.30 37.02
N HIS A 85 11.89 -25.61 35.80
CA HIS A 85 11.02 -25.99 34.68
C HIS A 85 11.16 -27.49 34.41
N HIS A 86 10.02 -28.17 34.29
CA HIS A 86 9.95 -29.52 33.74
C HIS A 86 9.64 -29.39 32.25
N LEU A 87 10.62 -29.70 31.40
CA LEU A 87 10.45 -29.65 29.95
C LEU A 87 10.22 -31.06 29.43
N VAL A 88 9.09 -31.26 28.76
CA VAL A 88 8.75 -32.47 28.00
C VAL A 88 8.67 -32.08 26.54
N TRP A 89 9.46 -32.73 25.69
CA TRP A 89 9.46 -32.38 24.26
C TRP A 89 8.07 -32.63 23.66
N GLY A 90 7.56 -31.65 22.92
CA GLY A 90 6.20 -31.65 22.37
C GLY A 90 5.20 -30.79 23.17
N GLU A 91 5.46 -30.54 24.46
CA GLU A 91 4.62 -29.69 25.31
C GLU A 91 5.06 -28.22 25.33
N TYR A 92 6.24 -27.91 24.78
CA TYR A 92 6.75 -26.55 24.70
C TYR A 92 7.26 -26.18 23.31
N GLU A 93 7.43 -24.89 23.09
CA GLU A 93 7.97 -24.29 21.87
C GLU A 93 8.93 -23.16 22.22
N ILE A 94 10.09 -23.12 21.56
CA ILE A 94 11.08 -22.06 21.71
C ILE A 94 10.95 -21.12 20.51
N LEU A 95 10.71 -19.86 20.78
CA LEU A 95 10.55 -18.81 19.79
C LEU A 95 11.75 -17.86 19.85
N SER A 96 12.25 -17.43 18.69
CA SER A 96 13.40 -16.54 18.61
C SER A 96 13.05 -15.07 18.90
N SER A 97 11.77 -14.71 18.73
CA SER A 97 11.21 -13.39 19.04
C SER A 97 9.72 -13.47 19.36
N GLU A 98 9.17 -12.42 20.00
CA GLU A 98 7.71 -12.28 20.19
C GLU A 98 6.93 -12.34 18.88
N ASN A 99 7.50 -11.82 17.78
CA ASN A 99 6.86 -11.78 16.48
C ASN A 99 6.70 -13.17 15.86
N ASP A 100 7.52 -14.15 16.25
CA ASP A 100 7.40 -15.51 15.76
C ASP A 100 6.07 -16.15 16.15
N ARG A 101 5.44 -15.67 17.24
CA ARG A 101 4.09 -16.08 17.67
C ARG A 101 3.03 -15.83 16.60
N PHE A 102 3.28 -14.87 15.70
CA PHE A 102 2.34 -14.44 14.68
C PHE A 102 2.68 -14.96 13.28
N LYS A 103 3.75 -15.74 13.11
CA LYS A 103 4.15 -16.30 11.79
C LYS A 103 3.06 -17.15 11.13
N ASN A 104 2.18 -17.75 11.94
CA ASN A 104 1.07 -18.59 11.47
C ASN A 104 -0.23 -17.82 11.22
N ILE A 105 -0.26 -16.50 11.47
CA ILE A 105 -1.42 -15.67 11.12
C ILE A 105 -1.41 -15.46 9.61
N GLY A 106 -2.48 -15.91 8.94
CA GLY A 106 -2.67 -15.69 7.52
C GLY A 106 -2.71 -14.20 7.16
N SER A 107 -2.31 -13.87 5.94
CA SER A 107 -2.41 -12.50 5.44
C SER A 107 -3.88 -12.08 5.28
N LEU A 108 -4.15 -10.78 5.46
CA LEU A 108 -5.46 -10.22 5.13
C LEU A 108 -5.68 -10.35 3.62
N THR A 109 -6.65 -11.16 3.22
CA THR A 109 -7.06 -11.34 1.83
C THR A 109 -8.47 -10.80 1.64
N SER A 110 -8.73 -10.14 0.50
CA SER A 110 -10.10 -9.80 0.11
C SER A 110 -10.76 -11.08 -0.42
N SER A 111 -11.81 -11.53 0.25
CA SER A 111 -12.51 -12.80 -0.07
C SER A 111 -13.62 -12.62 -1.13
N GLY A 112 -13.84 -11.39 -1.63
CA GLY A 112 -14.95 -11.05 -2.54
C GLY A 112 -14.51 -10.43 -3.87
N ASP A 113 -15.40 -10.50 -4.87
CA ASP A 113 -15.30 -9.75 -6.13
C ASP A 113 -15.72 -8.31 -5.84
N ASP A 114 -14.74 -7.42 -5.63
CA ASP A 114 -15.01 -6.00 -5.43
C ASP A 114 -15.66 -5.43 -6.70
N GLY A 115 -16.71 -4.65 -6.55
CA GLY A 115 -17.45 -4.13 -7.69
C GLY A 115 -18.44 -3.04 -7.32
N PHE A 116 -18.92 -2.33 -8.34
CA PHE A 116 -19.99 -1.35 -8.16
C PHE A 116 -20.88 -1.29 -9.39
N PHE A 117 -22.10 -0.80 -9.18
CA PHE A 117 -23.09 -0.61 -10.23
C PHE A 117 -22.99 0.81 -10.80
N MET A 118 -22.89 0.91 -12.13
CA MET A 118 -22.99 2.18 -12.85
C MET A 118 -24.36 2.34 -13.49
N HIS A 119 -25.01 3.46 -13.19
CA HIS A 119 -26.35 3.75 -13.68
C HIS A 119 -26.34 4.60 -14.96
N THR A 120 -25.29 5.38 -15.21
CA THR A 120 -25.32 6.39 -16.28
C THR A 120 -24.42 6.06 -17.47
N LYS A 121 -24.86 6.45 -18.67
CA LYS A 121 -24.02 6.39 -19.89
C LYS A 121 -22.77 7.27 -19.74
N GLN A 122 -22.87 8.36 -19.00
CA GLN A 122 -21.78 9.27 -18.68
C GLN A 122 -20.69 8.55 -17.87
N GLY A 123 -21.07 7.86 -16.80
CA GLY A 123 -20.16 7.03 -16.01
C GLY A 123 -19.49 5.96 -16.85
N ILE A 124 -20.26 5.22 -17.66
CA ILE A 124 -19.72 4.18 -18.56
C ILE A 124 -18.71 4.75 -19.55
N ARG A 125 -19.00 5.91 -20.16
CA ARG A 125 -18.05 6.60 -21.01
C ARG A 125 -16.79 7.02 -20.25
N MET A 126 -16.92 7.50 -19.01
CA MET A 126 -15.79 7.86 -18.15
C MET A 126 -14.90 6.67 -17.78
N TRP A 127 -15.52 5.51 -17.59
CA TRP A 127 -14.81 4.26 -17.36
C TRP A 127 -13.99 3.81 -18.58
N GLU A 128 -14.60 3.78 -19.75
CA GLU A 128 -13.97 3.29 -20.99
C GLU A 128 -13.00 4.30 -21.63
N GLY A 129 -13.29 5.60 -21.51
CA GLY A 129 -12.56 6.66 -22.20
C GLY A 129 -12.99 6.84 -23.65
N ASN A 130 -12.21 7.59 -24.42
CA ASN A 130 -12.36 7.65 -25.87
C ASN A 130 -11.03 7.44 -26.56
N ASN A 131 -10.90 6.31 -27.26
CA ASN A 131 -9.71 5.98 -28.06
C ASN A 131 -9.92 6.23 -29.57
N ASN A 132 -11.16 6.40 -30.02
CA ASN A 132 -11.48 6.54 -31.43
C ASN A 132 -11.55 8.02 -31.83
N LYS A 133 -10.60 8.48 -32.66
CA LYS A 133 -10.57 9.86 -33.17
C LYS A 133 -11.84 10.25 -33.94
N LYS A 134 -12.56 9.28 -34.54
CA LYS A 134 -13.84 9.54 -35.23
C LYS A 134 -14.95 9.96 -34.27
N ASN A 135 -14.83 9.65 -32.98
CA ASN A 135 -15.81 9.97 -31.94
C ASN A 135 -15.45 11.25 -31.15
N GLY A 136 -14.54 12.08 -31.68
CA GLY A 136 -14.06 13.31 -31.06
C GLY A 136 -12.66 13.17 -30.42
N PRO A 137 -12.25 14.14 -29.59
CA PRO A 137 -10.93 14.14 -28.97
C PRO A 137 -10.65 12.86 -28.17
N ARG A 138 -9.42 12.34 -28.27
CA ARG A 138 -8.96 11.18 -27.51
C ARG A 138 -8.71 11.57 -26.06
N TRP A 139 -9.15 10.73 -25.12
CA TRP A 139 -8.85 10.91 -23.70
C TRP A 139 -8.86 9.55 -22.97
N PRO A 140 -8.00 9.38 -21.96
CA PRO A 140 -7.89 8.12 -21.23
C PRO A 140 -9.09 7.91 -20.30
N GLY A 141 -9.66 6.71 -20.30
CA GLY A 141 -10.71 6.31 -19.35
C GLY A 141 -10.15 5.89 -17.99
N ILE A 142 -11.02 5.80 -16.98
CA ILE A 142 -10.64 5.37 -15.63
C ILE A 142 -9.98 3.99 -15.67
N ARG A 143 -10.45 3.04 -16.50
CA ARG A 143 -9.83 1.70 -16.63
C ARG A 143 -8.34 1.78 -16.93
N TYR A 144 -7.93 2.66 -17.85
CA TYR A 144 -6.52 2.89 -18.15
C TYR A 144 -5.83 3.73 -17.07
N GLY A 145 -6.55 4.69 -16.49
CA GLY A 145 -6.11 5.50 -15.35
C GLY A 145 -5.70 4.67 -14.13
N LEU A 146 -6.31 3.50 -13.90
CA LEU A 146 -5.91 2.60 -12.80
C LEU A 146 -4.43 2.20 -12.93
N THR A 147 -4.02 1.73 -14.11
CA THR A 147 -2.63 1.34 -14.38
C THR A 147 -1.68 2.53 -14.23
N LEU A 148 -2.04 3.68 -14.81
CA LEU A 148 -1.24 4.90 -14.73
C LEU A 148 -1.06 5.38 -13.29
N SER A 149 -2.13 5.34 -12.48
CA SER A 149 -2.08 5.75 -11.08
C SER A 149 -1.16 4.86 -10.25
N ASN A 150 -1.16 3.55 -10.50
CA ASN A 150 -0.26 2.62 -9.82
C ASN A 150 1.20 2.85 -10.22
N GLU A 151 1.45 3.14 -11.50
CA GLU A 151 2.81 3.42 -11.99
C GLU A 151 3.37 4.71 -11.36
N LEU A 152 2.60 5.79 -11.40
CA LEU A 152 3.00 7.07 -10.80
C LEU A 152 3.21 6.93 -9.28
N PHE A 153 2.31 6.19 -8.62
CA PHE A 153 2.45 5.87 -7.19
C PHE A 153 3.72 5.08 -6.88
N GLY A 154 4.05 4.06 -7.68
CA GLY A 154 5.28 3.28 -7.53
C GLY A 154 6.54 4.13 -7.68
N MET A 155 6.55 5.07 -8.63
CA MET A 155 7.68 6.00 -8.81
C MET A 155 7.81 6.96 -7.61
N ALA A 156 6.69 7.47 -7.10
CA ALA A 156 6.70 8.33 -5.92
C ALA A 156 7.18 7.60 -4.65
N MET A 157 6.78 6.34 -4.47
CA MET A 157 7.25 5.45 -3.40
C MET A 157 8.75 5.14 -3.50
N SER A 158 9.30 5.16 -4.73
CA SER A 158 10.74 4.96 -5.00
C SER A 158 11.58 6.22 -4.74
N ASP A 159 11.02 7.19 -4.04
CA ASP A 159 11.62 8.49 -3.70
C ASP A 159 11.87 9.44 -4.89
N ASN A 160 11.07 9.33 -5.95
CA ASN A 160 11.14 10.28 -7.06
C ASN A 160 10.40 11.59 -6.71
N PRO A 161 11.09 12.75 -6.66
CA PRO A 161 10.49 14.02 -6.22
C PRO A 161 9.52 14.61 -7.24
N TYR A 162 9.72 14.37 -8.54
CA TYR A 162 8.79 14.80 -9.60
C TYR A 162 7.50 13.98 -9.57
N ALA A 163 7.60 12.67 -9.38
CA ALA A 163 6.45 11.80 -9.20
C ALA A 163 5.61 12.23 -7.98
N GLN A 164 6.27 12.58 -6.87
CA GLN A 164 5.62 13.10 -5.67
C GLN A 164 4.93 14.45 -5.93
N SER A 165 5.60 15.40 -6.59
CA SER A 165 5.01 16.69 -6.98
C SER A 165 3.79 16.51 -7.88
N ARG A 166 3.86 15.64 -8.90
CA ARG A 166 2.73 15.34 -9.78
C ARG A 166 1.57 14.67 -9.03
N LEU A 167 1.84 13.74 -8.12
CA LEU A 167 0.77 13.14 -7.30
C LEU A 167 0.07 14.16 -6.41
N LEU A 168 0.79 15.11 -5.80
CA LEU A 168 0.18 16.19 -5.03
C LEU A 168 -0.80 17.02 -5.89
N GLN A 169 -0.42 17.32 -7.12
CA GLN A 169 -1.30 18.01 -8.07
C GLN A 169 -2.55 17.17 -8.40
N ILE A 170 -2.38 15.87 -8.65
CA ILE A 170 -3.48 14.94 -8.91
C ILE A 170 -4.41 14.82 -7.69
N GLU A 171 -3.88 14.76 -6.47
CA GLU A 171 -4.68 14.74 -5.23
C GLU A 171 -5.50 16.01 -5.06
N LYS A 172 -4.89 17.17 -5.32
CA LYS A 172 -5.59 18.45 -5.29
C LYS A 172 -6.73 18.47 -6.29
N GLN A 173 -6.49 18.05 -7.54
CA GLN A 173 -7.52 17.98 -8.58
C GLN A 173 -8.66 17.02 -8.22
N MET A 174 -8.34 15.83 -7.67
CA MET A 174 -9.36 14.90 -7.17
C MET A 174 -10.22 15.57 -6.10
N SER A 175 -9.59 16.24 -5.12
CA SER A 175 -10.31 16.95 -4.05
C SER A 175 -11.23 18.05 -4.58
N GLU A 176 -10.78 18.82 -5.57
CA GLU A 176 -11.59 19.86 -6.23
C GLU A 176 -12.80 19.27 -6.95
N ILE A 177 -12.62 18.14 -7.64
CA ILE A 177 -13.72 17.43 -8.32
C ILE A 177 -14.72 16.86 -7.32
N GLU A 178 -14.24 16.21 -6.25
CA GLU A 178 -15.10 15.69 -5.18
C GLU A 178 -15.94 16.81 -4.57
N LYS A 179 -15.33 17.95 -4.23
CA LYS A 179 -16.04 19.12 -3.69
C LYS A 179 -17.09 19.65 -4.66
N PHE A 180 -16.80 19.71 -5.96
CA PHE A 180 -17.76 20.13 -6.97
C PHE A 180 -18.97 19.18 -7.01
N PHE A 181 -18.74 17.86 -7.07
CA PHE A 181 -19.83 16.86 -7.07
C PHE A 181 -20.65 16.92 -5.79
N GLU A 182 -20.01 17.01 -4.62
CA GLU A 182 -20.70 17.11 -3.34
C GLU A 182 -21.54 18.39 -3.24
N THR A 183 -21.04 19.52 -3.72
CA THR A 183 -21.78 20.79 -3.71
C THR A 183 -23.06 20.66 -4.52
N VAL A 184 -22.98 20.12 -5.74
CA VAL A 184 -24.17 19.95 -6.59
C VAL A 184 -25.13 18.92 -6.00
N LYS A 185 -24.64 17.79 -5.48
CA LYS A 185 -25.49 16.79 -4.82
C LYS A 185 -26.22 17.37 -3.62
N LYS A 186 -25.55 18.17 -2.77
CA LYS A 186 -26.19 18.85 -1.64
C LYS A 186 -27.29 19.81 -2.08
N GLN A 187 -27.09 20.56 -3.16
CA GLN A 187 -28.13 21.43 -3.72
C GLN A 187 -29.34 20.62 -4.20
N VAL A 188 -29.12 19.48 -4.85
CA VAL A 188 -30.19 18.57 -5.28
C VAL A 188 -30.96 18.02 -4.09
N HIS A 189 -30.25 17.54 -3.06
CA HIS A 189 -30.88 17.02 -1.84
C HIS A 189 -31.70 18.08 -1.12
N ALA A 190 -31.19 19.31 -0.97
CA ALA A 190 -31.93 20.40 -0.35
C ALA A 190 -33.25 20.72 -1.08
N GLN A 191 -33.27 20.66 -2.42
CA GLN A 191 -34.50 20.84 -3.19
C GLN A 191 -35.48 19.69 -2.98
N ILE A 192 -34.99 18.44 -2.94
CA ILE A 192 -35.81 17.26 -2.66
C ILE A 192 -36.42 17.34 -1.25
N ASP A 193 -35.62 17.71 -0.24
CA ASP A 193 -36.05 17.81 1.15
C ASP A 193 -37.10 18.91 1.35
N SER A 194 -36.97 20.03 0.65
CA SER A 194 -37.98 21.10 0.63
C SER A 194 -39.34 20.61 0.10
N LEU A 195 -39.32 19.77 -0.94
CA LEU A 195 -40.53 19.20 -1.52
C LEU A 195 -41.11 18.09 -0.62
N ALA A 196 -40.25 17.31 0.04
CA ALA A 196 -40.67 16.33 1.04
C ALA A 196 -41.38 16.99 2.22
N ALA A 197 -40.92 18.15 2.68
CA ALA A 197 -41.59 18.94 3.71
C ALA A 197 -42.99 19.43 3.27
N ALA A 198 -43.19 19.64 1.96
CA ALA A 198 -44.48 19.94 1.36
C ALA A 198 -45.34 18.68 1.06
N GLY A 199 -44.92 17.50 1.53
CA GLY A 199 -45.64 16.24 1.36
C GLY A 199 -45.36 15.47 0.06
N MET A 200 -44.40 15.91 -0.76
CA MET A 200 -44.04 15.22 -2.01
C MET A 200 -42.84 14.28 -1.83
N LYS A 201 -43.04 12.98 -2.08
CA LYS A 201 -41.95 12.00 -2.07
C LYS A 201 -41.23 11.95 -3.41
N ILE A 202 -39.97 12.41 -3.45
CA ILE A 202 -39.12 12.37 -4.64
C ILE A 202 -37.89 11.50 -4.37
N THR A 203 -37.59 10.59 -5.28
CA THR A 203 -36.40 9.74 -5.25
C THR A 203 -35.46 10.09 -6.39
N LEU A 204 -34.16 9.88 -6.18
CA LEU A 204 -33.16 10.01 -7.23
C LEU A 204 -33.43 9.00 -8.35
N ILE A 205 -33.27 9.44 -9.59
CA ILE A 205 -33.40 8.58 -10.77
C ILE A 205 -32.21 7.63 -10.82
N GLN A 206 -32.51 6.34 -11.00
CA GLN A 206 -31.53 5.29 -11.19
C GLN A 206 -31.92 4.45 -12.41
N ASN A 207 -30.91 3.85 -13.04
CA ASN A 207 -31.13 2.88 -14.11
C ASN A 207 -31.61 1.55 -13.50
N ASN A 208 -32.70 0.99 -14.04
CA ASN A 208 -33.29 -0.29 -13.62
C ASN A 208 -32.41 -1.50 -13.99
N ASN A 209 -31.50 -1.34 -14.96
CA ASN A 209 -30.53 -2.36 -15.34
C ASN A 209 -29.12 -1.74 -15.35
N PRO A 210 -28.53 -1.47 -14.16
CA PRO A 210 -27.21 -0.86 -14.08
C PRO A 210 -26.12 -1.84 -14.51
N VAL A 211 -25.03 -1.29 -15.05
CA VAL A 211 -23.89 -2.11 -15.47
C VAL A 211 -23.02 -2.42 -14.26
N HIS A 212 -22.78 -3.71 -14.01
CA HIS A 212 -21.87 -4.15 -12.96
C HIS A 212 -20.41 -4.03 -13.43
N ILE A 213 -19.63 -3.22 -12.74
CA ILE A 213 -18.19 -3.05 -12.99
C ILE A 213 -17.46 -3.86 -11.94
N ARG A 214 -16.86 -4.97 -12.37
CA ARG A 214 -15.95 -5.77 -11.55
C ARG A 214 -14.60 -5.08 -11.44
N LEU A 215 -14.06 -5.06 -10.23
CA LEU A 215 -12.79 -4.45 -9.90
C LEU A 215 -11.82 -5.56 -9.53
N ASN A 216 -10.76 -5.66 -10.32
CA ASN A 216 -9.61 -6.45 -9.90
C ASN A 216 -8.83 -5.65 -8.86
N VAL A 217 -8.16 -6.35 -7.93
CA VAL A 217 -7.33 -5.84 -6.82
C VAL A 217 -7.00 -4.35 -6.93
N LEU A 218 -7.79 -3.51 -6.24
CA LEU A 218 -7.57 -2.07 -6.19
C LEU A 218 -6.56 -1.72 -5.09
N ARG A 219 -5.63 -0.81 -5.39
CA ARG A 219 -4.66 -0.31 -4.42
C ARG A 219 -4.61 1.21 -4.48
N ALA A 220 -4.50 1.85 -3.31
CA ALA A 220 -4.17 3.26 -3.14
C ALA A 220 -4.93 4.20 -4.10
N TYR A 221 -4.22 4.85 -5.02
CA TYR A 221 -4.79 5.83 -5.95
C TYR A 221 -5.76 5.22 -6.98
N GLY A 222 -5.62 3.94 -7.32
CA GLY A 222 -6.60 3.24 -8.14
C GLY A 222 -7.97 3.20 -7.46
N PHE A 223 -8.01 2.96 -6.14
CA PHE A 223 -9.25 3.01 -5.36
C PHE A 223 -9.83 4.43 -5.30
N LYS A 224 -8.99 5.45 -5.09
CA LYS A 224 -9.45 6.87 -5.13
C LYS A 224 -10.09 7.23 -6.47
N LEU A 225 -9.51 6.79 -7.60
CA LEU A 225 -10.09 7.02 -8.94
C LEU A 225 -11.45 6.33 -9.11
N VAL A 226 -11.60 5.10 -8.63
CA VAL A 226 -12.87 4.39 -8.72
C VAL A 226 -13.94 5.02 -7.84
N LYS A 227 -13.59 5.41 -6.61
CA LYS A 227 -14.50 6.17 -5.73
C LYS A 227 -14.98 7.44 -6.43
N LEU A 228 -14.05 8.20 -7.03
CA LEU A 228 -14.38 9.42 -7.77
C LEU A 228 -15.30 9.16 -8.97
N LEU A 229 -15.12 8.05 -9.68
CA LEU A 229 -16.00 7.63 -10.76
C LEU A 229 -17.42 7.29 -10.25
N ARG A 230 -17.52 6.59 -9.11
CA ARG A 230 -18.81 6.31 -8.47
C ARG A 230 -19.50 7.62 -8.06
N ASP A 231 -18.76 8.58 -7.53
CA ASP A 231 -19.31 9.89 -7.16
C ASP A 231 -19.74 10.70 -8.38
N TYR A 232 -19.02 10.59 -9.51
CA TYR A 232 -19.45 11.15 -10.79
C TYR A 232 -20.77 10.54 -11.28
N ASP A 233 -20.92 9.21 -11.23
CA ASP A 233 -22.16 8.54 -11.64
C ASP A 233 -23.36 8.99 -10.80
N SER A 234 -23.18 9.06 -9.48
CA SER A 234 -24.18 9.58 -8.54
C SER A 234 -24.52 11.06 -8.79
N PHE A 235 -23.51 11.89 -9.07
CA PHE A 235 -23.70 13.29 -9.46
C PHE A 235 -24.55 13.42 -10.73
N VAL A 236 -24.30 12.61 -11.76
CA VAL A 236 -25.08 12.63 -13.00
C VAL A 236 -26.54 12.24 -12.75
N CYS A 237 -26.79 11.22 -11.93
CA CYS A 237 -28.15 10.84 -11.51
C CYS A 237 -28.86 11.99 -10.79
N ALA A 238 -28.18 12.67 -9.88
CA ALA A 238 -28.73 13.80 -9.13
C ALA A 238 -29.14 14.96 -10.05
N VAL A 239 -28.24 15.40 -10.94
CA VAL A 239 -28.52 16.48 -11.90
C VAL A 239 -29.65 16.11 -12.87
N LYS A 240 -29.67 14.86 -13.37
CA LYS A 240 -30.75 14.37 -14.24
C LYS A 240 -32.09 14.28 -13.52
N THR A 241 -32.10 14.01 -12.22
CA THR A 241 -33.33 13.99 -11.41
C THR A 241 -34.00 15.35 -11.44
N LEU A 242 -33.27 16.42 -11.12
CA LEU A 242 -33.84 17.77 -11.15
C LEU A 242 -34.33 18.16 -12.54
N ASN A 243 -33.57 17.84 -13.58
CA ASN A 243 -33.95 18.18 -14.95
C ASN A 243 -35.24 17.46 -15.38
N ILE A 244 -35.35 16.14 -15.15
CA ILE A 244 -36.55 15.36 -15.50
C ILE A 244 -37.78 15.81 -14.69
N LYS A 245 -37.57 16.27 -13.45
CA LYS A 245 -38.65 16.81 -12.59
C LYS A 245 -38.96 18.28 -12.85
N GLY A 246 -38.35 18.91 -13.86
CA GLY A 246 -38.61 20.31 -14.23
C GLY A 246 -38.02 21.35 -13.29
N MET A 247 -37.16 20.94 -12.35
CA MET A 247 -36.53 21.80 -11.32
C MET A 247 -35.22 22.42 -11.79
N MET A 248 -34.70 21.97 -12.93
CA MET A 248 -33.48 22.51 -13.54
C MET A 248 -33.67 22.68 -15.05
N ALA A 249 -33.42 23.88 -15.54
CA ALA A 249 -33.49 24.18 -16.96
C ALA A 249 -32.50 23.33 -17.78
N ASN A 250 -32.89 22.95 -19.01
CA ASN A 250 -32.09 22.09 -19.87
C ASN A 250 -30.67 22.63 -20.11
N LYS A 251 -30.52 23.95 -20.32
CA LYS A 251 -29.21 24.58 -20.50
C LYS A 251 -28.33 24.41 -19.26
N GLN A 252 -28.86 24.74 -18.09
CA GLN A 252 -28.15 24.61 -16.80
C GLN A 252 -27.75 23.15 -16.51
N CYS A 253 -28.65 22.20 -16.77
CA CYS A 253 -28.38 20.77 -16.66
C CYS A 253 -27.20 20.36 -17.56
N ASN A 254 -27.25 20.73 -18.85
CA ASN A 254 -26.20 20.40 -19.81
C ASN A 254 -24.85 21.01 -19.41
N ASP A 255 -24.84 22.29 -19.00
CA ASP A 255 -23.63 22.99 -18.58
C ASP A 255 -23.02 22.34 -17.32
N THR A 256 -23.85 21.97 -16.35
CA THR A 256 -23.42 21.30 -15.11
C THR A 256 -22.80 19.93 -15.41
N LEU A 257 -23.48 19.12 -16.23
CA LEU A 257 -22.98 17.80 -16.65
C LEU A 257 -21.69 17.91 -17.48
N TYR A 258 -21.63 18.90 -18.38
CA TYR A 258 -20.45 19.14 -19.20
C TYR A 258 -19.24 19.54 -18.35
N ASN A 259 -19.42 20.43 -17.38
CA ASN A 259 -18.36 20.86 -16.47
C ASN A 259 -17.82 19.68 -15.65
N GLY A 260 -18.70 18.88 -15.03
CA GLY A 260 -18.27 17.69 -14.29
C GLY A 260 -17.51 16.69 -15.17
N GLY A 261 -18.00 16.41 -16.38
CA GLY A 261 -17.32 15.55 -17.34
C GLY A 261 -16.00 16.14 -17.88
N ARG A 262 -15.88 17.47 -17.99
CA ARG A 262 -14.65 18.16 -18.39
C ARG A 262 -13.58 18.03 -17.30
N MET A 263 -13.93 18.22 -16.04
CA MET A 263 -12.97 18.12 -14.93
C MET A 263 -12.39 16.69 -14.82
N MET A 264 -13.24 15.67 -14.91
CA MET A 264 -12.80 14.26 -14.91
C MET A 264 -11.87 13.94 -16.08
N ARG A 265 -12.21 14.38 -17.30
CA ARG A 265 -11.34 14.17 -18.47
C ARG A 265 -10.00 14.89 -18.34
N LYS A 266 -10.01 16.10 -17.77
CA LYS A 266 -8.77 16.85 -17.49
C LYS A 266 -7.90 16.09 -16.50
N LEU A 267 -8.45 15.64 -15.36
CA LEU A 267 -7.73 14.84 -14.36
C LEU A 267 -7.04 13.62 -15.00
N LEU A 268 -7.78 12.87 -15.83
CA LEU A 268 -7.25 11.67 -16.46
C LEU A 268 -6.16 11.97 -17.50
N ASN A 269 -6.31 13.07 -18.23
CA ASN A 269 -5.28 13.56 -19.15
C ASN A 269 -4.03 14.03 -18.41
N ASP A 270 -4.19 14.78 -17.33
CA ASP A 270 -3.08 15.28 -16.51
C ASP A 270 -2.35 14.12 -15.83
N LEU A 271 -3.07 13.08 -15.38
CA LEU A 271 -2.47 11.83 -14.90
C LEU A 271 -1.65 11.14 -15.98
N TYR A 272 -2.17 11.04 -17.21
CA TYR A 272 -1.43 10.47 -18.33
C TYR A 272 -0.15 11.24 -18.61
N ILE A 273 -0.22 12.57 -18.71
CA ILE A 273 0.94 13.44 -18.94
C ILE A 273 1.97 13.25 -17.82
N ALA A 274 1.54 13.31 -16.55
CA ALA A 274 2.41 13.14 -15.40
C ALA A 274 3.19 11.82 -15.46
N VAL A 275 2.53 10.71 -15.83
CA VAL A 275 3.21 9.42 -15.96
C VAL A 275 4.19 9.42 -17.13
N MET A 276 3.82 9.97 -18.28
CA MET A 276 4.71 10.02 -19.45
C MET A 276 5.98 10.82 -19.18
N GLU A 277 5.85 11.99 -18.55
CA GLU A 277 6.99 12.83 -18.15
C GLU A 277 7.87 12.09 -17.14
N THR A 278 7.26 11.47 -16.12
CA THR A 278 8.01 10.82 -15.04
C THR A 278 8.72 9.55 -15.52
N ARG A 279 8.21 8.85 -16.55
CA ARG A 279 8.89 7.67 -17.15
C ARG A 279 10.30 7.98 -17.63
N ALA A 280 10.52 9.17 -18.19
CA ALA A 280 11.84 9.59 -18.67
C ALA A 280 12.85 9.74 -17.52
N ILE A 281 12.37 10.04 -16.32
CA ILE A 281 13.17 10.26 -15.11
C ILE A 281 12.88 9.23 -14.02
N LYS A 282 12.41 8.03 -14.38
CA LYS A 282 11.95 7.00 -13.43
C LYS A 282 13.00 6.60 -12.39
N SER A 283 14.28 6.69 -12.74
CA SER A 283 15.41 6.32 -11.88
C SER A 283 15.88 7.44 -10.97
N ILE A 284 15.44 8.68 -11.21
CA ILE A 284 15.85 9.83 -10.40
C ILE A 284 15.23 9.71 -9.01
N ARG A 285 16.10 9.85 -8.02
CA ARG A 285 15.79 9.97 -6.60
C ARG A 285 16.44 11.24 -6.06
N ARG A 286 16.12 11.63 -4.84
CA ARG A 286 16.75 12.82 -4.21
C ARG A 286 18.26 12.63 -4.00
N ASP A 287 18.68 11.45 -3.56
CA ASP A 287 20.09 11.10 -3.38
C ASP A 287 20.87 11.09 -4.70
N SER A 288 20.21 10.84 -5.82
CA SER A 288 20.81 10.86 -7.16
C SER A 288 21.29 12.26 -7.54
N LEU A 289 20.81 13.33 -6.91
CA LEU A 289 21.28 14.69 -7.19
C LEU A 289 22.61 15.02 -6.52
N LEU A 290 23.12 14.15 -5.64
CA LEU A 290 24.47 14.25 -5.14
C LEU A 290 25.50 13.82 -6.20
N ASP A 291 25.07 13.11 -7.25
CA ASP A 291 25.89 12.80 -8.41
C ASP A 291 25.88 13.98 -9.41
N PRO A 292 27.03 14.60 -9.70
CA PRO A 292 27.13 15.73 -10.63
C PRO A 292 26.60 15.43 -12.04
N GLU A 293 26.72 14.18 -12.51
CA GLU A 293 26.27 13.81 -13.86
C GLU A 293 24.73 13.85 -13.95
N GLN A 294 24.05 13.26 -12.97
CA GLN A 294 22.58 13.25 -12.89
C GLN A 294 22.04 14.66 -12.66
N LEU A 295 22.70 15.45 -11.81
CA LEU A 295 22.36 16.84 -11.56
C LEU A 295 22.42 17.68 -12.84
N SER A 296 23.50 17.56 -13.62
CA SER A 296 23.67 18.29 -14.89
C SER A 296 22.59 17.94 -15.90
N LYS A 297 22.26 16.64 -16.04
CA LYS A 297 21.16 16.17 -16.91
C LYS A 297 19.81 16.75 -16.49
N LEU A 298 19.51 16.72 -15.20
CA LEU A 298 18.24 17.23 -14.69
C LEU A 298 18.15 18.76 -14.84
N LYS A 299 19.23 19.48 -14.54
CA LYS A 299 19.34 20.92 -14.74
C LYS A 299 19.07 21.30 -16.19
N SER A 300 19.74 20.63 -17.14
CA SER A 300 19.54 20.88 -18.56
C SER A 300 18.08 20.65 -18.99
N ALA A 301 17.44 19.60 -18.47
CA ALA A 301 16.02 19.34 -18.75
C ALA A 301 15.08 20.41 -18.18
N VAL A 302 15.40 21.00 -17.03
CA VAL A 302 14.63 22.12 -16.45
C VAL A 302 14.89 23.43 -17.22
N GLU A 303 16.13 23.70 -17.61
CA GLU A 303 16.50 24.88 -18.42
C GLU A 303 15.85 24.86 -19.82
N GLN A 304 15.68 23.67 -20.40
CA GLN A 304 14.99 23.48 -21.68
C GLN A 304 13.45 23.40 -21.55
N GLU A 305 12.90 23.67 -20.36
CA GLU A 305 11.47 23.60 -20.06
C GLU A 305 10.82 22.22 -20.32
N ILE A 306 11.63 21.16 -20.41
CA ILE A 306 11.16 19.77 -20.55
C ILE A 306 10.57 19.30 -19.21
N LEU A 307 11.20 19.69 -18.10
CA LEU A 307 10.75 19.40 -16.75
C LEU A 307 10.38 20.68 -16.01
N PRO A 308 9.27 20.69 -15.26
CA PRO A 308 8.88 21.84 -14.48
C PRO A 308 9.78 21.98 -13.25
N ARG A 309 10.02 23.21 -12.81
CA ARG A 309 10.53 23.44 -11.45
C ARG A 309 9.48 22.97 -10.43
N ILE A 310 9.91 22.31 -9.36
CA ILE A 310 8.99 21.82 -8.31
C ILE A 310 9.27 22.51 -6.97
N PRO A 311 8.26 22.65 -6.08
CA PRO A 311 8.44 23.38 -4.83
C PRO A 311 9.53 22.80 -3.92
N LEU A 312 10.26 23.66 -3.22
CA LEU A 312 11.29 23.24 -2.26
C LEU A 312 10.73 22.30 -1.19
N SER A 313 9.50 22.54 -0.74
CA SER A 313 8.81 21.71 0.24
C SER A 313 8.66 20.25 -0.21
N VAL A 314 8.61 19.97 -1.51
CA VAL A 314 8.63 18.59 -2.02
C VAL A 314 10.03 18.02 -1.87
N TRP A 315 11.07 18.73 -2.28
CA TRP A 315 12.47 18.28 -2.18
C TRP A 315 12.85 17.87 -0.75
N VAL A 316 12.40 18.62 0.26
CA VAL A 316 12.74 18.37 1.68
C VAL A 316 11.71 17.53 2.46
N TYR A 317 10.79 16.85 1.77
CA TYR A 317 9.75 16.00 2.38
C TYR A 317 8.71 16.72 3.26
N GLU A 318 8.61 18.05 3.21
CA GLU A 318 7.58 18.81 3.92
C GLU A 318 6.19 18.62 3.29
N SER A 319 6.14 18.53 1.96
CA SER A 319 4.92 18.25 1.19
C SER A 319 5.02 16.87 0.55
N GLN A 320 4.21 15.92 1.03
CA GLN A 320 4.19 14.55 0.53
C GLN A 320 2.77 14.11 0.14
N PRO A 321 2.60 13.32 -0.93
CA PRO A 321 1.30 12.74 -1.27
C PRO A 321 0.76 11.87 -0.14
N SER A 322 -0.54 11.93 0.11
CA SER A 322 -1.16 11.37 1.32
C SER A 322 -0.95 9.85 1.54
N LEU A 323 -0.73 9.09 0.47
CA LEU A 323 -0.56 7.63 0.54
C LEU A 323 0.90 7.19 0.31
N VAL A 324 1.83 8.13 0.10
CA VAL A 324 3.23 7.82 -0.18
C VAL A 324 4.02 7.74 1.13
N TYR A 325 4.64 6.59 1.37
CA TYR A 325 5.52 6.35 2.49
C TYR A 325 6.93 6.01 1.99
N ILE A 326 7.93 6.82 2.36
CA ILE A 326 9.33 6.63 1.98
C ILE A 326 10.05 5.90 3.13
N GLN A 327 10.49 4.67 2.87
CA GLN A 327 11.09 3.80 3.89
C GLN A 327 12.44 4.33 4.42
N ARG A 328 13.27 4.88 3.53
CA ARG A 328 14.56 5.49 3.87
C ARG A 328 14.59 6.91 3.35
N LYS A 329 14.37 7.88 4.25
CA LYS A 329 14.58 9.30 3.97
C LYS A 329 16.07 9.63 4.10
N MET A 330 16.50 10.66 3.37
CA MET A 330 17.84 11.24 3.53
C MET A 330 18.02 11.79 4.95
N ASN A 331 19.26 11.77 5.45
CA ASN A 331 19.60 12.39 6.73
C ASN A 331 19.54 13.94 6.61
N GLN A 332 19.60 14.63 7.75
CA GLN A 332 19.45 16.09 7.76
C GLN A 332 20.61 16.82 7.07
N GLU A 333 21.82 16.29 7.13
CA GLU A 333 23.01 16.90 6.52
C GLU A 333 22.91 16.86 4.98
N ASP A 334 22.56 15.71 4.42
CA ASP A 334 22.39 15.53 2.97
C ASP A 334 21.16 16.28 2.46
N LEU A 335 20.11 16.44 3.29
CA LEU A 335 18.98 17.31 2.96
C LEU A 335 19.39 18.78 2.87
N ASN A 336 20.24 19.27 3.78
CA ASN A 336 20.74 20.65 3.72
C ASN A 336 21.57 20.86 2.44
N LYS A 337 22.47 19.92 2.12
CA LYS A 337 23.22 19.95 0.84
C LYS A 337 22.29 19.93 -0.36
N LEU A 338 21.24 19.12 -0.32
CA LEU A 338 20.24 19.04 -1.38
C LEU A 338 19.52 20.37 -1.59
N VAL A 339 19.19 21.11 -0.52
CA VAL A 339 18.56 22.43 -0.62
C VAL A 339 19.45 23.40 -1.39
N ASP A 340 20.74 23.43 -1.07
CA ASP A 340 21.71 24.30 -1.76
C ASP A 340 21.82 23.90 -3.24
N ILE A 341 21.99 22.60 -3.52
CA ILE A 341 22.03 22.05 -4.89
C ILE A 341 20.78 22.44 -5.69
N VAL A 342 19.60 22.26 -5.12
CA VAL A 342 18.32 22.54 -5.79
C VAL A 342 18.16 24.03 -6.09
N ARG A 343 18.57 24.90 -5.16
CA ARG A 343 18.49 26.36 -5.33
C ARG A 343 19.50 26.86 -6.36
N ASP A 344 20.76 26.48 -6.22
CA ASP A 344 21.86 26.95 -7.07
C ASP A 344 21.70 26.50 -8.54
N ASN A 345 21.00 25.38 -8.76
CA ASN A 345 20.72 24.84 -10.08
C ASN A 345 19.31 25.15 -10.61
N GLY A 346 18.55 26.02 -9.92
CA GLY A 346 17.24 26.49 -10.41
C GLY A 346 16.20 25.38 -10.56
N LEU A 347 16.31 24.29 -9.78
CA LEU A 347 15.40 23.14 -9.80
C LEU A 347 14.13 23.39 -8.95
N SER A 348 14.21 24.31 -7.98
CA SER A 348 13.05 24.78 -7.22
C SER A 348 12.35 25.95 -7.90
N GLY A 349 11.01 25.95 -7.87
CA GLY A 349 10.16 27.00 -8.45
C GLY A 349 9.21 27.61 -7.43
#